data_AF-A0A2U3DC63-F1
#
_entry.id   AF-A0A2U3DC63-F1
#
_cell.length_a   1.000
_cell.length_b   1.000
_cell.length_c   1.000
_cell.angle_alpha   90.00
_cell.angle_beta   90.00
_cell.angle_gamma   90.00
#
_symmetry.space_group_name_H-M   'P 1'
#
loop_
_entity.id
_entity.type
_entity.pdbx_description
1 polymer ?
#
loop_
_entity_poly.entity_id
_entity_poly.type
_entity_poly.pdbx_seq_one_letter_code
_entity_poly.pdbx_strand_id
1 'polypeptide(L)'
;MLQLFVRFMIGGSVVAIASVLSRYAPYLSGMLSGFPAVFFVSLIFIYLSARQKAVISYASTAFWGMIGSVLTVAATGIGAMAGWAWPLVIGFGLVIYFVFVAVALIFTSFRQKAELNAEFATGDVNTAS
;
A
#
# COMPACT_ATOMS: atom_id res chain seq x y z
N MET A 1 -17.71 -6.98 -3.88
CA MET A 1 -17.89 -6.22 -5.13
C MET A 1 -18.22 -4.74 -4.87
N LEU A 2 -19.34 -4.39 -4.22
CA LEU A 2 -19.75 -2.98 -4.00
C LEU A 2 -18.69 -2.14 -3.27
N GLN A 3 -18.08 -2.66 -2.19
CA GLN A 3 -17.02 -1.95 -1.46
C GLN A 3 -15.77 -1.65 -2.31
N LEU A 4 -15.41 -2.56 -3.21
CA LEU A 4 -14.30 -2.39 -4.15
C LEU A 4 -14.61 -1.30 -5.17
N PHE A 5 -15.84 -1.28 -5.68
CA PHE A 5 -16.32 -0.27 -6.61
C PHE A 5 -16.36 1.12 -5.99
N VAL A 6 -16.83 1.25 -4.73
CA VAL A 6 -16.84 2.53 -4.00
C VAL A 6 -15.43 3.04 -3.73
N ARG A 7 -14.51 2.16 -3.31
CA ARG A 7 -13.08 2.53 -3.15
C ARG A 7 -12.45 2.98 -4.46
N PHE A 8 -12.76 2.30 -5.56
CA PHE A 8 -12.29 2.67 -6.90
C PHE A 8 -12.87 4.02 -7.33
N MET A 9 -14.17 4.26 -7.15
CA MET A 9 -14.82 5.52 -7.52
C MET A 9 -14.26 6.70 -6.71
N ILE A 10 -14.11 6.55 -5.39
CA ILE A 10 -13.58 7.63 -4.54
C ILE A 10 -12.09 7.84 -4.82
N GLY A 11 -11.31 6.77 -4.95
CA GLY A 11 -9.90 6.86 -5.29
C GLY A 11 -9.65 7.46 -6.67
N GLY A 12 -10.38 7.00 -7.68
CA GLY A 12 -10.34 7.53 -9.03
C GLY A 12 -10.76 9.00 -9.10
N SER A 13 -11.79 9.38 -8.33
CA SER A 13 -12.22 10.79 -8.23
C SER A 13 -11.14 11.67 -7.60
N VAL A 14 -10.47 11.20 -6.54
CA VAL A 14 -9.38 11.94 -5.90
C VAL A 14 -8.20 12.09 -6.87
N VAL A 15 -7.86 11.05 -7.63
CA VAL A 15 -6.81 11.11 -8.66
C VAL A 15 -7.18 12.09 -9.76
N ALA A 16 -8.44 12.09 -10.21
CA ALA A 16 -8.93 13.03 -11.21
C ALA A 16 -8.84 14.48 -10.69
N ILE A 17 -9.27 14.73 -9.45
CA ILE A 17 -9.18 16.05 -8.81
C ILE A 17 -7.71 16.47 -8.65
N ALA A 18 -6.83 15.58 -8.17
CA ALA A 18 -5.40 15.85 -8.06
C ALA A 18 -4.78 16.16 -9.43
N SER A 19 -5.19 15.47 -10.49
CA SER A 19 -4.72 15.69 -11.86
C SER A 19 -5.18 17.05 -12.40
N VAL A 20 -6.42 17.45 -12.11
CA VAL A 20 -6.93 18.79 -12.46
C VAL A 20 -6.17 19.86 -11.66
N LEU A 21 -6.00 19.67 -10.35
CA LEU A 21 -5.24 20.60 -9.50
C LEU A 21 -3.78 20.71 -9.94
N SER A 22 -3.19 19.64 -10.48
CA SER A 22 -1.82 19.63 -10.99
C SER A 22 -1.61 20.62 -12.13
N ARG A 23 -2.66 20.91 -12.92
CA ARG A 23 -2.61 21.93 -13.97
C ARG A 23 -2.59 23.35 -13.42
N TYR A 24 -3.17 23.58 -12.24
CA TYR A 24 -3.28 24.92 -11.62
C TYR A 24 -2.21 25.17 -10.55
N ALA A 25 -1.72 24.13 -9.90
CA ALA A 25 -0.73 24.18 -8.83
C ALA A 25 0.23 22.97 -8.93
N PRO A 26 1.17 22.97 -9.90
CA PRO A 26 2.06 21.84 -10.15
C PRO A 26 2.92 21.46 -8.95
N TYR A 27 3.26 22.41 -8.07
CA TYR A 27 4.03 22.13 -6.86
C TYR A 27 3.24 21.38 -5.79
N LEU A 28 1.91 21.51 -5.74
CA LEU A 28 1.05 20.77 -4.82
C LEU A 28 0.63 19.40 -5.38
N SER A 29 0.79 19.18 -6.69
CA SER A 29 0.43 17.92 -7.35
C SER A 29 1.11 16.70 -6.72
N GLY A 30 2.40 16.80 -6.43
CA GLY A 30 3.19 15.72 -5.84
C GLY A 30 2.68 15.33 -4.45
N MET A 31 2.36 16.33 -3.61
CA MET A 31 1.81 16.09 -2.27
C MET A 31 0.41 15.45 -2.31
N LEU A 32 -0.44 15.90 -3.25
CA LEU A 32 -1.80 15.37 -3.40
C LEU A 32 -1.83 14.01 -4.10
N SER A 33 -0.80 13.67 -4.88
CA SER A 33 -0.66 12.37 -5.53
C SER A 33 -0.35 11.22 -4.56
N GLY A 34 0.06 11.52 -3.33
CA GLY A 34 0.40 10.53 -2.29
C GLY A 34 -0.78 9.71 -1.73
N PHE A 35 -1.96 9.78 -2.35
CA PHE A 35 -3.15 8.98 -2.02
C PHE A 35 -3.66 9.01 -0.55
N PRO A 36 -3.63 10.13 0.20
CA PRO A 36 -4.15 10.15 1.57
C PRO A 36 -5.66 9.83 1.64
N ALA A 37 -6.44 10.26 0.64
CA ALA A 37 -7.90 10.06 0.66
C ALA A 37 -8.32 8.58 0.54
N VAL A 38 -7.63 7.80 -0.31
CA VAL A 38 -7.94 6.35 -0.46
C VAL A 38 -7.61 5.59 0.82
N PHE A 39 -6.54 6.00 1.50
CA PHE A 39 -6.18 5.46 2.80
C PHE A 39 -7.27 5.73 3.86
N PHE A 40 -7.73 6.98 4.00
CA PHE A 40 -8.78 7.32 4.97
C PHE A 40 -10.11 6.62 4.69
N VAL A 41 -10.54 6.58 3.43
CA VAL A 41 -11.75 5.84 3.04
C VAL A 41 -11.60 4.36 3.39
N SER A 42 -10.41 3.79 3.15
CA SER A 42 -10.14 2.40 3.48
C SER A 42 -10.22 2.12 4.98
N LEU A 43 -9.71 3.02 5.83
CA LEU A 43 -9.83 2.92 7.30
C LEU A 43 -11.28 2.95 7.76
N ILE A 44 -12.11 3.85 7.22
CA ILE A 44 -13.54 3.96 7.56
C ILE A 44 -14.26 2.64 7.26
N PHE A 45 -14.06 2.09 6.07
CA PHE A 45 -14.70 0.82 5.69
C PHE A 45 -14.24 -0.37 6.52
N ILE A 46 -12.94 -0.44 6.85
CA ILE A 46 -12.39 -1.52 7.69
C ILE A 46 -12.91 -1.40 9.12
N TYR A 47 -13.00 -0.17 9.64
CA TYR A 47 -13.59 0.09 10.95
C TYR A 47 -15.05 -0.40 11.02
N LEU A 48 -15.85 -0.05 10.01
CA LEU A 48 -17.24 -0.46 9.91
C LEU A 48 -17.42 -1.98 9.75
N SER A 49 -16.50 -2.66 9.05
CA SER A 49 -16.65 -4.08 8.73
C SER A 49 -16.01 -5.03 9.76
N ALA A 50 -14.83 -4.69 10.29
CA ALA A 50 -13.98 -5.59 11.07
C ALA A 50 -13.52 -5.01 12.42
N ARG A 51 -14.06 -3.84 12.81
CA ARG A 51 -13.79 -3.15 14.08
C ARG A 51 -12.32 -2.77 14.29
N GLN A 52 -12.01 -2.21 15.46
CA GLN A 52 -10.77 -1.51 15.78
C GLN A 52 -9.47 -2.31 15.55
N LYS A 53 -9.45 -3.62 15.86
CA LYS A 53 -8.23 -4.44 15.73
C LYS A 53 -7.77 -4.57 14.27
N ALA A 54 -8.71 -4.70 13.33
CA ALA A 54 -8.40 -4.80 11.90
C ALA A 54 -7.89 -3.46 11.33
N VAL A 55 -8.37 -2.34 11.86
CA VAL A 55 -7.92 -0.99 11.46
C VAL A 55 -6.45 -0.76 11.84
N ILE A 56 -6.05 -1.17 13.05
CA ILE A 56 -4.67 -1.03 13.53
C ILE A 56 -3.72 -1.88 12.67
N SER A 57 -4.09 -3.13 12.38
CA SER A 57 -3.31 -4.01 11.50
C SER A 57 -3.16 -3.41 10.09
N TYR A 58 -4.26 -2.94 9.51
CA TYR A 58 -4.24 -2.28 8.20
C TYR A 58 -3.37 -1.02 8.18
N ALA A 59 -3.47 -0.18 9.21
CA ALA A 59 -2.65 1.04 9.31
C ALA A 59 -1.15 0.70 9.42
N SER A 60 -0.78 -0.34 10.17
CA SER A 60 0.61 -0.81 10.27
C SER A 60 1.15 -1.34 8.93
N THR A 61 0.35 -2.12 8.19
CA THR A 61 0.73 -2.58 6.85
C THR A 61 0.80 -1.43 5.85
N ALA A 62 -0.10 -0.46 5.93
CA ALA A 62 -0.09 0.73 5.08
C ALA A 62 1.15 1.61 5.32
N PHE A 63 1.62 1.70 6.57
CA PHE A 63 2.88 2.38 6.89
C PHE A 63 4.08 1.73 6.19
N TRP A 64 4.15 0.39 6.19
CA TRP A 64 5.15 -0.33 5.40
C TRP A 64 5.02 -0.04 3.89
N GLY A 65 3.80 0.02 3.36
CA GLY A 65 3.55 0.42 1.98
C GLY A 65 4.07 1.82 1.65
N MET A 66 3.93 2.78 2.58
CA MET A 66 4.44 4.15 2.42
C MET A 66 5.97 4.21 2.39
N ILE A 67 6.66 3.34 3.13
CA ILE A 67 8.13 3.25 3.03
C ILE A 67 8.55 2.80 1.63
N GLY A 68 7.84 1.81 1.07
CA GLY A 68 8.08 1.34 -0.30
C GLY A 68 7.86 2.42 -1.36
N SER A 69 6.82 3.25 -1.21
CA SER A 69 6.59 4.37 -2.12
C SER A 69 7.65 5.46 -1.99
N VAL A 70 8.13 5.76 -0.78
CA VAL A 70 9.27 6.67 -0.58
C VAL A 70 10.53 6.15 -1.28
N LEU A 71 10.83 4.86 -1.16
CA LEU A 71 11.97 4.24 -1.87
C LEU A 71 11.81 4.34 -3.39
N THR A 72 10.59 4.16 -3.89
CA THR A 72 10.27 4.30 -5.32
C THR A 72 10.52 5.72 -5.80
N VAL A 73 10.05 6.72 -5.06
CA VAL A 73 10.27 8.15 -5.38
C VAL A 73 11.75 8.51 -5.31
N ALA A 74 12.49 7.99 -4.33
CA ALA A 74 13.93 8.20 -4.24
C ALA A 74 14.66 7.59 -5.43
N ALA A 75 14.31 6.35 -5.83
CA ALA A 75 14.91 5.68 -6.96
C ALA A 75 14.62 6.36 -8.30
N THR A 76 13.38 6.81 -8.52
CA THR A 76 13.05 7.60 -9.72
C THR A 76 13.72 8.97 -9.70
N GLY A 77 13.85 9.61 -8.54
CA GLY A 77 14.60 10.86 -8.37
C GLY A 77 16.08 10.71 -8.74
N ILE A 78 16.72 9.62 -8.28
CA ILE A 78 18.11 9.29 -8.64
C ILE A 78 18.24 9.03 -10.14
N GLY A 79 17.33 8.25 -10.72
CA GLY A 79 17.32 7.98 -12.17
C GLY A 79 17.13 9.25 -13.00
N ALA A 80 16.30 10.19 -12.54
CA ALA A 80 16.10 11.48 -13.18
C ALA A 80 17.36 12.37 -13.08
N MET A 81 18.02 12.41 -11.92
CA MET A 81 19.28 13.13 -11.73
C MET A 81 20.44 12.55 -12.54
N ALA A 82 20.43 11.23 -12.80
CA ALA A 82 21.40 10.55 -13.65
C ALA A 82 21.22 10.82 -15.15
N GLY A 83 20.22 11.63 -15.54
CA GLY A 83 19.97 12.00 -16.94
C GLY A 83 19.43 10.86 -17.80
N TRP A 84 18.84 9.82 -17.19
CA TRP A 84 18.25 8.71 -17.94
C TRP A 84 17.00 9.15 -18.69
N ALA A 85 16.68 8.43 -19.78
CA ALA A 85 15.44 8.65 -20.51
C ALA A 85 14.23 8.42 -19.58
N TRP A 86 13.23 9.29 -19.64
CA TRP A 86 12.02 9.23 -18.81
C TRP A 86 11.35 7.84 -18.73
N PRO A 87 11.22 7.07 -19.83
CA PRO A 87 10.64 5.73 -19.75
C PRO A 87 11.46 4.76 -18.88
N LEU A 88 12.79 4.88 -18.90
CA LEU A 88 13.69 4.06 -18.08
C LEU A 88 13.58 4.43 -16.60
N VAL A 89 13.48 5.72 -16.28
CA VAL A 89 13.29 6.19 -14.90
C VAL A 89 11.99 5.64 -14.31
N ILE A 90 10.90 5.73 -15.07
CA ILE A 90 9.60 5.18 -14.67
C ILE A 90 9.69 3.66 -14.50
N GLY A 91 10.28 2.95 -15.46
CA GLY A 91 10.46 1.50 -15.39
C GLY A 91 11.29 1.06 -14.18
N PHE A 92 12.37 1.77 -13.87
CA PHE A 92 13.24 1.47 -12.74
C PHE A 92 12.51 1.62 -11.40
N GLY A 93 11.76 2.72 -11.22
CA GLY A 93 10.91 2.89 -10.04
C GLY A 93 9.87 1.78 -9.90
N LEU A 94 9.22 1.42 -11.01
CA LEU A 94 8.19 0.38 -11.02
C LEU A 94 8.74 -0.99 -10.64
N VAL A 95 9.94 -1.34 -11.13
CA VAL A 95 10.63 -2.59 -10.76
C VAL A 95 10.97 -2.59 -9.27
N ILE A 96 11.51 -1.50 -8.73
CA ILE A 96 11.84 -1.40 -7.30
C ILE A 96 10.60 -1.54 -6.43
N TYR A 97 9.50 -0.87 -6.81
CA TYR A 97 8.22 -1.01 -6.11
C TYR A 97 7.71 -2.45 -6.14
N PHE A 98 7.79 -3.11 -7.31
CA PHE A 98 7.31 -4.48 -7.47
C PHE A 98 8.14 -5.48 -6.64
N VAL A 99 9.47 -5.33 -6.63
CA VAL A 99 10.36 -6.13 -5.77
C VAL A 99 10.01 -5.91 -4.30
N PHE A 100 9.80 -4.67 -3.88
CA PHE A 100 9.41 -4.35 -2.50
C PHE A 100 8.08 -5.02 -2.12
N VAL A 101 7.05 -4.92 -2.96
CA VAL A 101 5.74 -5.55 -2.73
C VAL A 101 5.87 -7.08 -2.70
N ALA A 102 6.63 -7.68 -3.62
CA ALA A 102 6.86 -9.11 -3.64
C ALA A 102 7.53 -9.60 -2.35
N VAL A 103 8.56 -8.91 -1.87
CA VAL A 103 9.22 -9.21 -0.60
C VAL A 103 8.25 -9.07 0.57
N ALA A 104 7.48 -7.97 0.63
CA ALA A 104 6.50 -7.74 1.70
C ALA A 104 5.44 -8.86 1.76
N LEU A 105 4.93 -9.31 0.59
CA LEU A 105 3.99 -10.42 0.50
C LEU A 105 4.59 -11.75 0.96
N ILE A 106 5.85 -12.00 0.61
CA ILE A 106 6.55 -13.20 1.05
C ILE A 106 6.68 -13.20 2.58
N PHE A 107 7.13 -12.10 3.19
CA PHE A 107 7.25 -11.98 4.65
C PHE A 107 5.90 -12.16 5.38
N THR A 108 4.82 -11.57 4.87
CA THR A 108 3.49 -11.73 5.50
C THR A 108 2.96 -13.16 5.36
N SER A 109 3.20 -13.81 4.23
CA SER A 109 2.81 -15.21 4.02
C SER A 109 3.55 -16.18 4.94
N PHE A 110 4.83 -15.92 5.23
CA PHE A 110 5.59 -16.71 6.22
C PHE A 110 5.07 -16.50 7.63
N ARG A 111 4.69 -15.27 8.01
CA ARG A 111 4.06 -15.00 9.31
C ARG A 111 2.74 -15.74 9.50
N GLN A 112 1.87 -15.71 8.50
CA GLN A 112 0.60 -16.46 8.54
C GLN A 112 0.82 -17.96 8.68
N LYS A 113 1.78 -18.53 7.95
CA LYS A 113 2.12 -19.96 8.06
C LYS A 113 2.65 -20.31 9.46
N ALA A 114 3.46 -19.43 10.06
CA ALA A 114 4.01 -19.65 11.39
C ALA A 114 2.92 -19.64 12.48
N GLU A 115 1.97 -18.69 12.41
CA GLU A 115 0.84 -18.62 13.34
C GLU A 115 -0.08 -19.84 13.20
N LEU A 116 -0.41 -20.24 11.97
CA LEU A 116 -1.22 -21.44 11.70
C LEU A 116 -0.57 -22.70 12.28
N ASN A 117 0.73 -22.89 12.06
CA ASN A 117 1.47 -24.05 12.57
C ASN A 117 1.54 -24.08 14.10
N ALA A 118 1.60 -22.91 14.75
CA ALA A 118 1.57 -22.81 16.21
C ALA A 118 0.20 -23.17 16.80
N GLU A 119 -0.89 -22.83 16.09
CA GLU A 119 -2.26 -23.18 16.48
C GLU A 119 -2.51 -24.70 16.34
N PHE A 120 -2.01 -25.32 15.26
CA PHE A 120 -2.01 -26.79 15.13
C PHE A 120 -1.20 -27.48 16.23
N ALA A 121 -0.01 -26.97 16.56
CA ALA A 121 0.84 -27.54 17.61
C ALA A 121 0.26 -27.44 19.02
N THR A 122 -0.60 -26.45 19.29
CA THR A 122 -1.27 -26.28 20.59
C THR A 122 -2.64 -26.96 20.65
N GLY A 123 -3.32 -27.11 19.50
CA GLY A 123 -4.56 -27.87 19.37
C GLY A 123 -4.38 -29.36 19.64
N ASP A 124 -3.29 -29.97 19.16
CA ASP A 124 -2.99 -31.40 19.39
C ASP A 124 -2.74 -31.72 20.88
N VAL A 125 -2.23 -30.77 21.66
CA VAL A 125 -1.90 -30.97 23.08
C VAL A 125 -3.15 -31.01 23.96
N ASN A 126 -4.22 -30.28 23.59
CA ASN A 126 -5.47 -30.23 24.38
C ASN A 126 -6.45 -31.38 24.08
N THR A 127 -6.21 -32.17 23.04
CA THR A 127 -7.01 -33.39 22.73
C THR A 127 -6.40 -34.68 23.26
N ALA A 128 -5.21 -34.60 23.86
CA ALA A 128 -4.48 -35.75 24.41
C ALA A 128 -4.57 -35.89 25.94
N SER A 129 -5.41 -35.09 26.61
CA SER A 129 -5.63 -35.10 28.06
C SER A 129 -7.02 -35.58 28.46
#